data_AF-A0A150L6J4-F1
#
_entry.id   AF-A0A150L6J4-F1
#
_cell.length_a   1.000
_cell.length_b   1.000
_cell.length_c   1.000
_cell.angle_alpha   90.00
_cell.angle_beta   90.00
_cell.angle_gamma   90.00
#
_symmetry.space_group_name_H-M   'P 1'
#
loop_
_entity.id
_entity.type
_entity.pdbx_description
1 polymer ?
#
loop_
_entity_poly.entity_id
_entity_poly.type
_entity_poly.pdbx_seq_one_letter_code
_entity_poly.pdbx_strand_id
1 'polypeptide(L)'
;MFKIKNGFRFFLQSNLVLCFMILLLFVNYKQWESDGSVTVIIFILGFEFLIILLSILACFSPKTNKVNNQNKTKRKWTKNEFIAIILALFVCTLIALPFLGINISIPSSYVSIILIANCIFAFFSIFVQKAVMILYQSNVHNECKSILDFFYKYMTILFSGINYHGQKVLSGLPFALNKLFAIVFLLVLLWQFFIPVGIFEQ
;
A
#
# COMPACT_ATOMS: atom_id res chain seq x y z
N MET A 1 8.78 -23.10 10.02
CA MET A 1 9.10 -23.93 8.84
C MET A 1 9.20 -23.03 7.63
N PHE A 2 10.39 -22.92 7.04
CA PHE A 2 10.67 -22.06 5.89
C PHE A 2 9.86 -22.48 4.65
N LYS A 3 9.26 -21.54 3.94
CA LYS A 3 8.47 -21.79 2.72
C LYS A 3 8.73 -20.73 1.66
N ILE A 4 9.62 -21.04 0.71
CA ILE A 4 9.99 -20.14 -0.39
C ILE A 4 8.80 -19.65 -1.23
N LYS A 5 7.77 -20.50 -1.39
CA LYS A 5 6.52 -20.16 -2.09
C LYS A 5 5.78 -18.97 -1.48
N ASN A 6 5.89 -18.76 -0.16
CA ASN A 6 5.25 -17.63 0.51
C ASN A 6 5.96 -16.33 0.16
N GLY A 7 7.30 -16.31 0.24
CA GLY A 7 8.11 -15.16 -0.15
C GLY A 7 7.90 -14.77 -1.61
N PHE A 8 7.96 -15.75 -2.52
CA PHE A 8 7.74 -15.49 -3.95
C PHE A 8 6.34 -14.94 -4.25
N ARG A 9 5.30 -15.47 -3.60
CA ARG A 9 3.94 -14.94 -3.76
C ARG A 9 3.84 -13.50 -3.26
N PHE A 10 4.43 -13.19 -2.11
CA PHE A 10 4.46 -11.84 -1.57
C PHE A 10 5.21 -10.89 -2.51
N PHE A 11 6.39 -11.30 -2.99
CA PHE A 11 7.21 -10.56 -3.94
C PHE A 11 6.42 -10.13 -5.17
N LEU A 12 5.71 -11.07 -5.81
CA LEU A 12 4.88 -10.77 -6.99
C LEU A 12 3.72 -9.83 -6.67
N GLN A 13 3.02 -10.06 -5.55
CA GLN A 13 1.89 -9.22 -5.14
C GLN A 13 2.32 -7.78 -4.86
N SER A 14 3.46 -7.59 -4.19
CA SER A 14 3.98 -6.26 -3.88
C SER A 14 4.51 -5.55 -5.13
N ASN A 15 5.14 -6.28 -6.05
CA ASN A 15 5.58 -5.72 -7.33
C ASN A 15 4.43 -5.22 -8.20
N LEU A 16 3.24 -5.84 -8.14
CA LEU A 16 2.06 -5.31 -8.82
C LEU A 16 1.62 -3.96 -8.25
N VAL A 17 1.72 -3.76 -6.93
CA VAL A 17 1.41 -2.48 -6.27
C VAL A 17 2.45 -1.42 -6.65
N LEU A 18 3.74 -1.78 -6.65
CA LEU A 18 4.80 -0.88 -7.09
C LEU A 18 4.62 -0.46 -8.55
N CYS A 19 4.33 -1.41 -9.45
CA CYS A 19 4.02 -1.15 -10.86
C CYS A 19 2.84 -0.17 -11.00
N PHE A 20 1.78 -0.35 -10.22
CA PHE A 20 0.65 0.59 -10.19
C PHE A 20 1.07 2.01 -9.77
N MET A 21 1.91 2.16 -8.74
CA MET A 21 2.42 3.47 -8.33
C MET A 21 3.29 4.13 -9.40
N ILE A 22 4.17 3.35 -10.04
CA ILE A 22 5.01 3.82 -11.15
C ILE A 22 4.13 4.33 -12.29
N LEU A 23 3.08 3.58 -12.67
CA LEU A 23 2.13 4.02 -13.69
C LEU A 23 1.49 5.37 -13.35
N LEU A 24 1.10 5.59 -12.09
CA LEU A 24 0.55 6.88 -11.64
C LEU A 24 1.55 8.02 -11.79
N LEU A 25 2.83 7.81 -11.46
CA LEU A 25 3.87 8.82 -11.66
C LEU A 25 4.07 9.13 -13.14
N PHE A 26 4.12 8.09 -13.99
CA PHE A 26 4.38 8.19 -15.42
C PHE A 26 3.28 8.92 -16.22
N VAL A 27 2.05 9.02 -15.71
CA VAL A 27 0.99 9.82 -16.37
C VAL A 27 1.45 11.26 -16.62
N ASN A 28 2.24 11.81 -15.69
CA ASN A 28 2.73 13.19 -15.74
C ASN A 28 4.23 13.27 -16.09
N TYR A 29 4.77 12.32 -16.85
CA TYR A 29 6.22 12.28 -17.16
C TYR A 29 6.75 13.56 -17.83
N LYS A 30 5.89 14.27 -18.58
CA LYS A 30 6.26 15.53 -19.26
C LYS A 30 6.48 16.70 -18.30
N GLN A 31 6.02 16.57 -17.06
CA GLN A 31 6.15 17.58 -16.01
C GLN A 31 7.27 17.21 -15.02
N TRP A 32 7.99 16.12 -15.27
CA TRP A 32 9.15 15.78 -14.46
C TRP A 32 10.29 16.74 -14.76
N GLU A 33 11.06 17.05 -13.72
CA GLU A 33 12.30 17.80 -13.87
C GLU A 33 13.38 17.00 -14.59
N SER A 34 14.47 17.68 -14.96
CA SER A 34 15.59 17.08 -15.71
C SER A 34 16.10 15.78 -15.07
N ASP A 35 16.19 15.74 -13.74
CA ASP A 35 16.63 14.58 -12.95
C ASP A 35 15.45 13.70 -12.46
N GLY A 36 14.21 14.00 -12.82
CA GLY A 36 13.03 13.28 -12.35
C GLY A 36 13.05 11.78 -12.68
N SER A 37 13.67 11.40 -13.79
CA SER A 37 13.90 10.00 -14.15
C SER A 37 14.82 9.27 -13.16
N VAL A 38 15.88 9.94 -12.68
CA VAL A 38 16.80 9.41 -11.65
C VAL A 38 16.05 9.27 -10.33
N THR A 39 15.25 10.28 -9.96
CA THR A 39 14.42 10.25 -8.74
C THR A 39 13.43 9.09 -8.75
N VAL A 40 12.81 8.79 -9.90
CA VAL A 40 11.94 7.60 -10.07
C VAL A 40 12.72 6.29 -9.93
N ILE A 41 13.96 6.21 -10.42
CA ILE A 41 14.80 5.02 -10.21
C ILE A 41 15.09 4.84 -8.71
N ILE A 42 15.41 5.91 -7.98
CA ILE A 42 15.63 5.87 -6.51
C ILE A 42 14.36 5.41 -5.79
N PHE A 43 13.19 5.92 -6.20
CA PHE A 43 11.88 5.48 -5.71
C PHE A 43 11.72 3.96 -5.86
N ILE A 44 11.94 3.44 -7.07
CA ILE A 44 11.83 2.02 -7.39
C ILE A 44 12.80 1.20 -6.53
N LEU A 45 14.08 1.60 -6.47
CA LEU A 45 15.10 0.87 -5.73
C LEU A 45 14.79 0.75 -4.24
N GLY A 46 14.31 1.83 -3.61
CA GLY A 46 13.98 1.77 -2.19
C GLY A 46 12.74 0.91 -1.90
N PHE A 47 11.75 0.87 -2.80
CA PHE A 47 10.66 -0.09 -2.69
C PHE A 47 11.10 -1.53 -2.96
N GLU A 48 11.93 -1.78 -3.97
CA GLU A 48 12.46 -3.11 -4.27
C GLU A 48 13.25 -3.67 -3.08
N PHE A 49 14.09 -2.85 -2.45
CA PHE A 49 14.79 -3.22 -1.22
C PHE A 49 13.82 -3.67 -0.12
N LEU A 50 12.75 -2.89 0.12
CA LEU A 50 11.72 -3.22 1.10
C LEU A 50 10.98 -4.51 0.74
N ILE A 51 10.62 -4.68 -0.54
CA ILE A 51 9.89 -5.84 -1.05
C ILE A 51 10.74 -7.10 -0.90
N ILE A 52 12.02 -7.06 -1.26
CA ILE A 52 12.96 -8.18 -1.10
C ILE A 52 13.08 -8.55 0.39
N LEU A 53 13.31 -7.55 1.25
CA LEU A 53 13.40 -7.76 2.70
C LEU A 53 12.15 -8.46 3.26
N LEU A 54 10.96 -7.92 2.97
CA LEU A 54 9.69 -8.50 3.42
C LEU A 54 9.42 -9.87 2.77
N SER A 55 9.85 -10.10 1.54
CA SER A 55 9.71 -11.40 0.87
C SER A 55 10.54 -12.49 1.55
N ILE A 56 11.77 -12.15 1.99
CA ILE A 56 12.60 -13.05 2.78
C ILE A 56 11.93 -13.36 4.12
N LEU A 57 11.43 -12.34 4.83
CA LEU A 57 10.72 -12.52 6.10
C LEU A 57 9.43 -13.34 5.94
N ALA A 58 8.72 -13.17 4.83
CA ALA A 58 7.51 -13.94 4.50
C ALA A 58 7.78 -15.45 4.32
N CYS A 59 9.01 -15.86 4.02
CA CYS A 59 9.39 -17.27 4.00
C CYS A 59 9.38 -17.92 5.38
N PHE A 60 9.62 -17.13 6.45
CA PHE A 60 9.65 -17.61 7.84
C PHE A 60 8.29 -17.49 8.54
N SER A 61 7.47 -16.54 8.10
CA SER A 61 6.16 -16.29 8.67
C SER A 61 5.25 -17.52 8.51
N PRO A 62 4.77 -18.15 9.60
CA PRO A 62 3.87 -19.29 9.53
C PRO A 62 2.59 -18.88 8.80
N LYS A 63 1.93 -19.84 8.13
CA LYS A 63 0.61 -19.59 7.52
C LYS A 63 -0.32 -19.05 8.62
N THR A 64 -0.57 -17.75 8.65
CA THR A 64 -1.72 -17.19 9.37
C THR A 64 -2.94 -17.94 8.87
N ASN A 65 -3.69 -18.53 9.80
CA ASN A 65 -4.83 -19.40 9.54
C ASN A 65 -5.65 -18.91 8.35
N LYS A 66 -6.03 -19.85 7.49
CA LYS A 66 -6.97 -19.62 6.39
C LYS A 66 -8.13 -18.79 6.95
N VAL A 67 -8.20 -17.51 6.60
CA VAL A 67 -9.48 -16.81 6.60
C VAL A 67 -10.38 -17.73 5.78
N ASN A 68 -11.44 -18.23 6.41
CA ASN A 68 -12.34 -19.21 5.82
C ASN A 68 -12.55 -18.83 4.36
N ASN A 69 -12.15 -19.72 3.44
CA ASN A 69 -12.53 -19.63 2.04
C ASN A 69 -14.05 -19.83 2.00
N GLN A 70 -14.80 -18.81 2.40
CA GLN A 70 -16.18 -18.67 2.00
C GLN A 70 -16.13 -18.42 0.51
N ASN A 71 -16.36 -19.52 -0.22
CA ASN A 71 -16.80 -19.59 -1.60
C ASN A 71 -16.01 -18.71 -2.56
N LYS A 72 -15.01 -19.32 -3.22
CA LYS A 72 -14.57 -18.90 -4.56
C LYS A 72 -15.68 -19.17 -5.59
N THR A 73 -16.87 -18.64 -5.36
CA THR A 73 -17.81 -18.41 -6.46
C THR A 73 -17.24 -17.29 -7.31
N LYS A 74 -17.33 -17.41 -8.65
CA LYS A 74 -16.98 -16.33 -9.57
C LYS A 74 -17.84 -15.11 -9.23
N ARG A 75 -17.33 -14.22 -8.37
CA ARG A 75 -18.02 -13.01 -7.92
C ARG A 75 -18.21 -12.10 -9.13
N LYS A 76 -19.47 -11.83 -9.47
CA LYS A 76 -19.83 -10.89 -10.53
C LYS A 76 -19.74 -9.47 -9.97
N TRP A 77 -19.12 -8.57 -10.72
CA TRP A 77 -19.06 -7.14 -10.38
C TRP A 77 -20.47 -6.56 -10.32
N THR A 78 -20.76 -5.80 -9.26
CA THR A 78 -22.07 -5.16 -9.08
C THR A 78 -22.02 -3.68 -9.49
N LYS A 79 -23.16 -3.11 -9.88
CA LYS A 79 -23.25 -1.66 -10.17
C LYS A 79 -22.79 -0.81 -8.97
N ASN A 80 -23.16 -1.23 -7.75
CA ASN A 80 -22.79 -0.56 -6.50
C ASN A 80 -21.26 -0.52 -6.30
N GLU A 81 -20.56 -1.59 -6.69
CA GLU A 81 -19.10 -1.68 -6.61
C GLU A 81 -18.42 -0.69 -7.57
N PHE A 82 -18.91 -0.54 -8.79
CA PHE A 82 -18.41 0.48 -9.73
C PHE A 82 -18.64 1.90 -9.24
N ILE A 83 -19.87 2.20 -8.74
CA ILE A 83 -20.20 3.52 -8.18
C ILE A 83 -19.27 3.85 -7.02
N ALA A 84 -19.01 2.88 -6.15
CA ALA A 84 -18.11 3.05 -5.01
C ALA A 84 -16.65 3.30 -5.43
N ILE A 85 -16.16 2.65 -6.49
CA ILE A 85 -14.82 2.92 -7.03
C ILE A 85 -14.73 4.36 -7.55
N ILE A 86 -15.71 4.79 -8.33
CA ILE A 86 -15.76 6.16 -8.85
C ILE A 86 -15.79 7.16 -7.70
N LEU A 87 -16.60 6.89 -6.66
CA LEU A 87 -16.68 7.72 -5.47
C LEU A 87 -15.35 7.75 -4.70
N ALA A 88 -14.68 6.61 -4.53
CA ALA A 88 -13.37 6.52 -3.88
C ALA A 88 -12.30 7.30 -4.65
N LEU A 89 -12.28 7.19 -5.97
CA LEU A 89 -11.39 7.97 -6.84
C LEU A 89 -11.69 9.46 -6.72
N PHE A 90 -12.97 9.87 -6.76
CA PHE A 90 -13.36 11.27 -6.59
C PHE A 90 -12.88 11.85 -5.25
N VAL A 91 -13.08 11.12 -4.15
CA VAL A 91 -12.57 11.53 -2.84
C VAL A 91 -11.03 11.58 -2.81
N CYS A 92 -10.35 10.61 -3.43
CA CYS A 92 -8.89 10.67 -3.57
C CYS A 92 -8.43 11.90 -4.34
N THR A 93 -9.13 12.28 -5.43
CA THR A 93 -8.87 13.52 -6.18
C THR A 93 -9.01 14.74 -5.29
N LEU A 94 -10.07 14.83 -4.47
CA LEU A 94 -10.27 15.95 -3.55
C LEU A 94 -9.14 16.06 -2.52
N ILE A 95 -8.71 14.93 -1.95
CA ILE A 95 -7.58 14.88 -1.01
C ILE A 95 -6.26 15.25 -1.72
N ALA A 96 -6.16 15.02 -3.03
CA ALA A 96 -4.99 15.32 -3.83
C ALA A 96 -4.82 16.79 -4.21
N LEU A 97 -5.89 17.60 -4.16
CA LEU A 97 -5.85 19.00 -4.59
C LEU A 97 -4.75 19.85 -3.91
N PRO A 98 -4.47 19.72 -2.59
CA PRO A 98 -3.41 20.48 -1.95
C PRO A 98 -2.01 20.24 -2.54
N PHE A 99 -1.77 19.06 -3.14
CA PHE A 99 -0.49 18.72 -3.75
C PHE A 99 -0.19 19.53 -5.02
N LEU A 100 -1.20 20.13 -5.64
CA LEU A 100 -1.01 21.08 -6.74
C LEU A 100 -0.26 22.33 -6.27
N GLY A 101 -0.37 22.72 -4.99
CA GLY A 101 0.35 23.85 -4.41
C GLY A 101 1.85 23.62 -4.25
N ILE A 102 2.31 22.37 -4.35
CA ILE A 102 3.73 21.98 -4.37
C ILE A 102 4.11 21.34 -5.72
N ASN A 103 3.42 21.71 -6.79
CA ASN A 103 3.68 21.30 -8.18
C ASN A 103 3.56 19.79 -8.49
N ILE A 104 2.99 18.98 -7.60
CA ILE A 104 2.76 17.56 -7.89
C ILE A 104 1.40 17.39 -8.57
N SER A 105 1.43 17.06 -9.86
CA SER A 105 0.23 16.94 -10.68
C SER A 105 -0.59 15.69 -10.37
N ILE A 106 -1.92 15.79 -10.54
CA ILE A 106 -2.84 14.65 -10.45
C ILE A 106 -2.70 13.82 -11.76
N PRO A 107 -2.62 12.48 -11.72
CA PRO A 107 -2.83 11.58 -10.58
C PRO A 107 -1.54 11.18 -9.84
N SER A 108 -0.37 11.73 -10.19
CA SER A 108 0.91 11.40 -9.52
C SER A 108 0.86 11.68 -8.01
N SER A 109 0.13 12.72 -7.59
CA SER A 109 -0.11 13.03 -6.17
C SER A 109 -0.84 11.93 -5.39
N TYR A 110 -1.55 11.01 -6.06
CA TYR A 110 -2.14 9.85 -5.38
C TYR A 110 -1.08 8.97 -4.72
N VAL A 111 0.12 8.87 -5.29
CA VAL A 111 1.24 8.13 -4.70
C VAL A 111 1.61 8.72 -3.35
N SER A 112 1.74 10.04 -3.26
CA SER A 112 2.05 10.74 -2.01
C SER A 112 0.96 10.53 -0.95
N ILE A 113 -0.32 10.58 -1.32
CA ILE A 113 -1.43 10.35 -0.37
C ILE A 113 -1.41 8.90 0.13
N ILE A 114 -1.25 7.92 -0.77
CA ILE A 114 -1.14 6.51 -0.41
C ILE A 114 0.03 6.32 0.57
N LEU A 115 1.17 6.94 0.30
CA LEU A 115 2.36 6.86 1.16
C LEU A 115 2.14 7.49 2.54
N ILE A 116 1.59 8.70 2.62
CA ILE A 116 1.28 9.36 3.91
C ILE A 116 0.34 8.49 4.73
N ALA A 117 -0.76 8.02 4.12
CA ALA A 117 -1.73 7.22 4.85
C ALA A 117 -1.10 5.93 5.37
N ASN A 118 -0.29 5.25 4.54
CA ASN A 118 0.43 4.05 4.98
C ASN A 118 1.51 4.35 6.03
N CYS A 119 2.15 5.54 6.02
CA CYS A 119 3.04 5.98 7.09
C CYS A 119 2.30 6.13 8.42
N ILE A 120 1.11 6.76 8.41
CA ILE A 120 0.26 6.91 9.61
C ILE A 120 -0.09 5.53 10.17
N PHE A 121 -0.56 4.60 9.33
CA PHE A 121 -0.88 3.25 9.77
C PHE A 121 0.35 2.45 10.21
N ALA A 122 1.51 2.64 9.57
CA ALA A 122 2.77 2.02 9.97
C ALA A 122 3.23 2.50 11.34
N PHE A 123 3.12 3.80 11.60
CA PHE A 123 3.40 4.39 12.91
C PHE A 123 2.52 3.77 14.00
N PHE A 124 1.20 3.72 13.80
CA PHE A 124 0.30 3.06 14.76
C PHE A 124 0.60 1.57 14.92
N SER A 125 1.05 0.90 13.84
CA SER A 125 1.37 -0.52 13.89
C SER A 125 2.58 -0.85 14.78
N ILE A 126 3.49 0.11 15.01
CA ILE A 126 4.57 -0.05 15.99
C ILE A 126 4.01 -0.33 17.39
N PHE A 127 2.91 0.33 17.78
CA PHE A 127 2.32 0.16 19.11
C PHE A 127 1.22 -0.91 19.11
N VAL A 128 0.26 -0.81 18.17
CA VAL A 128 -1.01 -1.55 18.18
C VAL A 128 -1.26 -2.33 16.88
N GLN A 129 -0.23 -3.02 16.38
CA GLN A 129 -0.27 -3.81 15.13
C GLN A 129 -1.54 -4.67 14.93
N LYS A 130 -1.98 -5.41 15.96
CA LYS A 130 -3.16 -6.28 15.86
C LYS A 130 -4.43 -5.48 15.58
N ALA A 131 -4.61 -4.33 16.24
CA ALA A 131 -5.78 -3.48 16.03
C ALA A 131 -5.82 -2.91 14.61
N VAL A 132 -4.66 -2.44 14.10
CA VAL A 132 -4.55 -1.93 12.73
C VAL A 132 -4.86 -3.03 11.69
N MET A 133 -4.38 -4.25 11.91
CA MET A 133 -4.71 -5.38 11.02
C MET A 133 -6.19 -5.76 11.05
N ILE A 134 -6.83 -5.73 12.24
CA ILE A 134 -8.26 -6.01 12.38
C ILE A 134 -9.09 -4.96 11.64
N LEU A 135 -8.73 -3.67 11.75
CA LEU A 135 -9.39 -2.58 11.02
C LEU A 135 -9.35 -2.79 9.50
N TYR A 136 -8.20 -3.23 8.97
CA TYR A 136 -8.12 -3.58 7.55
C TYR A 136 -9.05 -4.75 7.20
N GLN A 137 -8.99 -5.82 8.00
CA GLN A 137 -9.74 -7.04 7.72
C GLN A 137 -11.25 -6.82 7.79
N SER A 138 -11.74 -6.02 8.74
CA SER A 138 -13.16 -5.72 8.89
C SER A 138 -13.70 -4.90 7.72
N ASN A 139 -12.90 -4.02 7.12
CA ASN A 139 -13.33 -3.22 5.97
C ASN A 139 -13.16 -3.94 4.63
N VAL A 140 -12.15 -4.81 4.49
CA VAL A 140 -11.80 -5.41 3.19
C VAL A 140 -12.38 -6.80 2.97
N HIS A 141 -12.46 -7.63 4.02
CA HIS A 141 -12.88 -9.03 3.90
C HIS A 141 -14.32 -9.29 4.33
N ASN A 142 -14.98 -8.36 5.01
CA ASN A 142 -16.40 -8.50 5.32
C ASN A 142 -17.26 -8.43 4.05
N GLU A 143 -18.44 -9.04 4.11
CA GLU A 143 -19.40 -8.97 3.02
C GLU A 143 -19.90 -7.53 2.83
N CYS A 144 -19.72 -6.99 1.63
CA CYS A 144 -20.24 -5.68 1.25
C CYS A 144 -21.68 -5.83 0.75
N LYS A 145 -22.62 -5.12 1.36
CA LYS A 145 -24.04 -5.09 0.94
C LYS A 145 -24.43 -3.73 0.36
N SER A 146 -23.79 -2.66 0.82
CA SER A 146 -24.09 -1.29 0.44
C SER A 146 -22.97 -0.63 -0.39
N ILE A 147 -23.28 0.48 -1.06
CA ILE A 147 -22.28 1.33 -1.75
C ILE A 147 -21.23 1.84 -0.75
N LEU A 148 -21.65 2.20 0.47
CA LEU A 148 -20.73 2.67 1.52
C LEU A 148 -19.74 1.58 1.94
N ASP A 149 -20.19 0.33 2.08
CA ASP A 149 -19.30 -0.79 2.42
C ASP A 149 -18.22 -0.97 1.35
N PHE A 150 -18.61 -0.88 0.07
CA PHE A 150 -17.67 -0.91 -1.05
C PHE A 150 -16.72 0.28 -1.04
N PHE A 151 -17.23 1.48 -0.78
CA PHE A 151 -16.42 2.69 -0.70
C PHE A 151 -15.34 2.56 0.38
N TYR A 152 -15.73 2.19 1.61
CA TYR A 152 -14.78 1.99 2.70
C TYR A 152 -13.78 0.86 2.42
N LYS A 153 -14.21 -0.21 1.75
CA LYS A 153 -13.31 -1.27 1.29
C LYS A 153 -12.22 -0.72 0.37
N TYR A 154 -12.57 0.03 -0.67
CA TYR A 154 -11.59 0.56 -1.63
C TYR A 154 -10.69 1.65 -1.02
N MET A 155 -11.25 2.52 -0.18
CA MET A 155 -10.47 3.50 0.58
C MET A 155 -9.46 2.81 1.50
N THR A 156 -9.88 1.76 2.21
CA THR A 156 -9.00 0.97 3.07
C THR A 156 -7.90 0.26 2.27
N ILE A 157 -8.23 -0.31 1.11
CA ILE A 157 -7.24 -0.94 0.21
C ILE A 157 -6.18 0.08 -0.21
N LEU A 158 -6.58 1.27 -0.65
CA LEU A 158 -5.66 2.33 -1.09
C LEU A 158 -4.79 2.84 0.07
N PHE A 159 -5.40 3.21 1.19
CA PHE A 159 -4.71 3.94 2.26
C PHE A 159 -4.01 3.10 3.31
N SER A 160 -4.34 1.81 3.41
CA SER A 160 -3.74 0.93 4.42
C SER A 160 -3.30 -0.43 3.89
N GLY A 161 -3.46 -0.70 2.59
CA GLY A 161 -3.10 -1.98 1.98
C GLY A 161 -1.63 -2.34 2.12
N ILE A 162 -0.72 -1.41 1.85
CA ILE A 162 0.73 -1.65 1.93
C ILE A 162 1.11 -1.96 3.37
N ASN A 163 0.63 -1.16 4.32
CA ASN A 163 0.86 -1.38 5.73
C ASN A 163 0.28 -2.73 6.18
N TYR A 164 -0.98 -3.04 5.86
CA TYR A 164 -1.58 -4.32 6.24
C TYR A 164 -0.75 -5.51 5.75
N HIS A 165 -0.34 -5.51 4.48
CA HIS A 165 0.43 -6.61 3.92
C HIS A 165 1.85 -6.71 4.52
N GLY A 166 2.53 -5.59 4.74
CA GLY A 166 3.82 -5.56 5.44
C GLY A 166 3.68 -6.06 6.88
N GLN A 167 2.78 -5.49 7.66
CA GLN A 167 2.56 -5.86 9.07
C GLN A 167 2.08 -7.30 9.24
N LYS A 168 1.34 -7.84 8.27
CA LYS A 168 0.96 -9.24 8.27
C LYS A 168 2.17 -10.16 8.19
N VAL A 169 3.18 -9.83 7.37
CA VAL A 169 4.43 -10.58 7.31
C VAL A 169 5.18 -10.49 8.65
N LEU A 170 5.31 -9.27 9.19
CA LEU A 170 6.02 -9.01 10.45
C LEU A 170 5.36 -9.67 11.67
N SER A 171 4.03 -9.84 11.64
CA SER A 171 3.27 -10.44 12.74
C SER A 171 3.62 -11.91 13.02
N GLY A 172 4.27 -12.59 12.08
CA GLY A 172 4.77 -13.96 12.28
C GLY A 172 6.19 -14.05 12.84
N LEU A 173 6.85 -12.91 13.12
CA LEU A 173 8.18 -12.87 13.75
C LEU A 173 8.08 -12.80 15.28
N PRO A 174 9.15 -13.18 16.02
CA PRO A 174 9.27 -12.91 17.45
C PRO A 174 9.09 -11.41 17.76
N PHE A 175 8.57 -11.10 18.94
CA PHE A 175 8.16 -9.73 19.33
C PHE A 175 9.23 -8.67 19.04
N ALA A 176 10.48 -8.89 19.46
CA ALA A 176 11.57 -7.91 19.27
C ALA A 176 11.87 -7.65 17.78
N LEU A 177 11.99 -8.71 16.98
CA LEU A 177 12.24 -8.58 15.54
C LEU A 177 11.06 -7.93 14.82
N ASN A 178 9.83 -8.29 15.18
CA ASN A 178 8.62 -7.67 14.64
C ASN A 178 8.62 -6.14 14.86
N LYS A 179 8.91 -5.67 16.08
CA LYS A 179 8.98 -4.23 16.38
C LYS A 179 10.13 -3.53 15.66
N LEU A 180 11.32 -4.14 15.63
CA LEU A 180 12.46 -3.61 14.90
C LEU A 180 12.13 -3.42 13.41
N PHE A 181 11.61 -4.46 12.75
CA PHE A 181 11.25 -4.38 11.34
C PHE A 181 10.03 -3.50 11.06
N ALA A 182 9.12 -3.31 12.03
CA ALA A 182 8.03 -2.35 11.89
C ALA A 182 8.55 -0.90 11.89
N ILE A 183 9.58 -0.61 12.69
CA ILE A 183 10.28 0.68 12.67
C ILE A 183 11.00 0.86 11.34
N VAL A 184 11.77 -0.13 10.88
CA VAL A 184 12.45 -0.08 9.57
C VAL A 184 11.43 0.14 8.44
N PHE A 185 10.30 -0.57 8.47
CA PHE A 185 9.22 -0.40 7.51
C PHE A 185 8.67 1.04 7.49
N LEU A 186 8.41 1.63 8.66
CA LEU A 186 8.00 3.03 8.76
C LEU A 186 9.06 3.97 8.18
N LEU A 187 10.34 3.79 8.53
CA LEU A 187 11.42 4.66 8.07
C LEU A 187 11.57 4.62 6.54
N VAL A 188 11.46 3.44 5.94
CA VAL A 188 11.50 3.31 4.47
C VAL A 188 10.28 3.98 3.84
N LEU A 189 9.07 3.80 4.38
CA LEU A 189 7.88 4.48 3.85
C LEU A 189 7.98 6.01 3.98
N LEU A 190 8.52 6.50 5.10
CA LEU A 190 8.71 7.92 5.33
C LEU A 190 9.74 8.51 4.36
N TRP A 191 10.84 7.80 4.11
CA TRP A 191 11.79 8.19 3.07
C TRP A 191 11.14 8.20 1.68
N GLN A 192 10.42 7.14 1.32
CA GLN A 192 9.70 7.02 0.05
C GLN A 192 8.65 8.10 -0.14
N PHE A 193 8.02 8.60 0.93
CA PHE A 193 7.05 9.69 0.86
C PHE A 193 7.66 11.00 0.32
N PHE A 194 8.91 11.31 0.64
CA PHE A 194 9.56 12.54 0.17
C PHE A 194 10.04 12.45 -1.27
N ILE A 195 10.30 11.24 -1.78
CA ILE A 195 10.86 11.06 -3.13
C ILE A 195 9.95 11.62 -4.24
N PRO A 196 8.61 11.41 -4.25
CA PRO A 196 7.73 12.02 -5.23
C PRO A 196 7.82 13.54 -5.31
N VAL A 197 8.18 14.24 -4.23
CA VAL A 197 8.36 15.70 -4.25
C VAL A 197 9.52 16.06 -5.18
N GLY A 198 10.67 15.41 -5.03
CA GLY A 198 11.86 15.63 -5.86
C GLY A 198 11.74 15.16 -7.32
N ILE A 199 10.59 14.60 -7.74
CA ILE A 199 10.31 14.33 -9.15
C ILE A 199 9.82 15.60 -9.87
N PHE A 200 9.11 16.47 -9.14
CA PHE A 200 8.41 17.65 -9.67
C PHE A 200 8.92 18.99 -9.09
N GLU A 201 9.87 18.94 -8.15
CA GLU A 201 10.47 20.13 -7.53
C GLU A 201 11.48 20.77 -8.48
N GLN A 202 11.13 21.95 -9.01
CA GLN A 202 11.95 22.77 -9.91
C GLN A 202 12.98 23.61 -9.16
#